data_AF-A0A2K6CMF9-F1
#
_entry.id   AF-A0A2K6CMF9-F1
#
_cell.length_a   1.000
_cell.length_b   1.000
_cell.length_c   1.000
_cell.angle_alpha   90.00
_cell.angle_beta   90.00
_cell.angle_gamma   90.00
#
_symmetry.space_group_name_H-M   'P 1'
#
loop_
_entity.id
_entity.type
_entity.pdbx_description
1 polymer ?
#
loop_
_entity_poly.entity_id
_entity_poly.type
_entity_poly.pdbx_seq_one_letter_code
_entity_poly.pdbx_strand_id
1 'polypeptide(L)'
;MQLQFRSWMLAALTLLVVFLIFADISEIEEEIGAEVVINGSSSPAVVDRSNESIKHNIQPASSKWRHNQTLSLRIRKQILKFLDAEKDISVLKGTLKPGDIIHYIFDRDSTMNVSQNLYELLPRTSPLKNKHFGTCAIVGNSGVLLNSGCGQEIDAHSFVIRCNLAPVQEYARDVGLKTDLVTMNPSVIQRAFEDLVNATWREKLLQRLHSLNGSILWIPAFMARGGKERVEWVNELILKHHVNVRTAYPSLRLLHAVRGYWLTNKVHIKRPTTGLLMYTLATRFCNQIYLYGFWPFPLDQNQNPVKYHYYDSLKYGYTSQASPHTMPLEFKALKSLHEQGALKLTVGQCDGAT
;
A
#
# COMPACT_ATOMS: atom_id res chain seq x y z
N MET A 1 -48.05 -21.70 -25.27
CA MET A 1 -48.51 -20.55 -24.46
C MET A 1 -47.63 -20.25 -23.24
N GLN A 2 -47.16 -21.25 -22.47
CA GLN A 2 -46.35 -21.00 -21.25
C GLN A 2 -44.94 -20.42 -21.48
N LEU A 3 -44.24 -20.78 -22.58
CA LEU A 3 -42.88 -20.26 -22.83
C LEU A 3 -42.85 -18.77 -23.20
N GLN A 4 -43.82 -18.31 -24.00
CA GLN A 4 -43.96 -16.88 -24.32
C GLN A 4 -44.22 -16.08 -23.05
N PHE A 5 -45.14 -16.52 -22.19
CA PHE A 5 -45.47 -15.81 -20.94
C PHE A 5 -44.27 -15.64 -20.00
N ARG A 6 -43.40 -16.66 -19.91
CA ARG A 6 -42.14 -16.57 -19.13
C ARG A 6 -41.13 -15.58 -19.73
N SER A 7 -41.04 -15.51 -21.05
CA SER A 7 -40.16 -14.56 -21.74
C SER A 7 -40.64 -13.11 -21.57
N TRP A 8 -41.96 -12.89 -21.60
CA TRP A 8 -42.56 -11.58 -21.33
C TRP A 8 -42.39 -11.15 -19.87
N MET A 9 -42.51 -12.07 -18.93
CA MET A 9 -42.23 -11.82 -17.50
C MET A 9 -40.78 -11.42 -17.24
N LEU A 10 -39.80 -12.10 -17.86
CA LEU A 10 -38.39 -11.72 -17.73
C LEU A 10 -38.11 -10.34 -18.36
N ALA A 11 -38.68 -10.05 -19.52
CA ALA A 11 -38.53 -8.74 -20.17
C ALA A 11 -39.11 -7.61 -19.30
N ALA A 12 -40.29 -7.82 -18.71
CA ALA A 12 -40.91 -6.86 -17.79
C ALA A 12 -40.09 -6.65 -16.51
N LEU A 13 -39.54 -7.73 -15.92
CA LEU A 13 -38.65 -7.63 -14.76
C LEU A 13 -37.35 -6.88 -15.09
N THR A 14 -36.79 -7.10 -16.28
CA THR A 14 -35.55 -6.44 -16.71
C THR A 14 -35.81 -4.95 -16.94
N LEU A 15 -36.93 -4.60 -17.57
CA LEU A 15 -37.36 -3.20 -17.74
C LEU A 15 -37.65 -2.52 -16.40
N LEU A 16 -38.27 -3.21 -15.45
CA LEU A 16 -38.53 -2.69 -14.11
C LEU A 16 -37.22 -2.40 -13.36
N VAL A 17 -36.25 -3.31 -13.42
CA VAL A 17 -34.93 -3.11 -12.79
C VAL A 17 -34.19 -1.96 -13.46
N VAL A 18 -34.24 -1.84 -14.78
CA VAL A 18 -33.64 -0.72 -15.52
C VAL A 18 -34.33 0.59 -15.13
N PHE A 19 -35.66 0.61 -15.01
CA PHE A 19 -36.41 1.79 -14.59
C PHE A 19 -36.09 2.20 -13.14
N LEU A 20 -35.94 1.23 -12.23
CA LEU A 20 -35.52 1.49 -10.85
C LEU A 20 -34.09 2.03 -10.78
N ILE A 21 -33.17 1.52 -11.59
CA ILE A 21 -31.80 2.05 -11.70
C ILE A 21 -31.81 3.48 -12.24
N PHE A 22 -32.62 3.77 -13.27
CA PHE A 22 -32.73 5.13 -13.80
C PHE A 22 -33.43 6.09 -12.83
N ALA A 23 -34.40 5.63 -12.05
CA ALA A 23 -35.03 6.41 -10.99
C ALA A 23 -34.04 6.73 -9.86
N ASP A 24 -33.26 5.74 -9.38
CA ASP A 24 -32.17 5.93 -8.41
C ASP A 24 -31.12 6.93 -8.94
N ILE A 25 -30.74 6.82 -10.22
CA ILE A 25 -29.79 7.75 -10.84
C ILE A 25 -30.39 9.16 -10.92
N SER A 26 -31.68 9.30 -11.24
CA SER A 26 -32.33 10.61 -11.29
C SER A 26 -32.48 11.25 -9.89
N GLU A 27 -32.71 10.44 -8.86
CA GLU A 27 -32.83 10.90 -7.47
C GLU A 27 -31.46 11.31 -6.92
N ILE A 28 -30.38 10.61 -7.31
CA ILE A 28 -28.99 11.00 -7.04
C ILE A 28 -28.61 12.29 -7.80
N GLU A 29 -29.05 12.46 -9.05
CA GLU A 29 -28.81 13.68 -9.82
C GLU A 29 -29.61 14.88 -9.26
N GLU A 30 -30.79 14.65 -8.68
CA GLU A 30 -31.59 15.67 -8.00
C GLU A 30 -30.99 16.04 -6.63
N GLU A 31 -30.44 15.08 -5.86
CA GLU A 31 -29.67 15.37 -4.62
C GLU A 31 -28.38 16.14 -4.91
N ILE A 32 -27.64 15.79 -5.98
CA ILE A 32 -26.45 16.53 -6.43
C ILE A 32 -26.85 17.91 -6.97
N GLY A 33 -28.00 18.04 -7.62
CA GLY A 33 -28.54 19.30 -8.10
C GLY A 33 -28.99 20.23 -6.97
N ALA A 34 -29.58 19.68 -5.90
CA ALA A 34 -30.07 20.44 -4.75
C ALA A 34 -28.93 20.95 -3.83
N GLU A 35 -27.83 20.20 -3.68
CA GLU A 35 -26.64 20.67 -2.93
C GLU A 35 -25.88 21.80 -3.66
N VAL A 36 -26.11 21.98 -4.96
CA VAL A 36 -25.40 22.99 -5.79
C VAL A 36 -26.14 24.35 -5.85
N VAL A 37 -27.39 24.44 -5.37
CA VAL A 37 -28.21 25.67 -5.46
C VAL A 37 -28.42 26.33 -4.09
N ILE A 38 -27.34 26.71 -3.38
CA ILE A 38 -27.37 27.83 -2.41
C ILE A 38 -26.03 28.59 -2.47
N ASN A 39 -25.88 29.46 -3.48
CA ASN A 39 -25.34 30.83 -3.40
C ASN A 39 -24.86 31.32 -4.78
N GLY A 40 -25.48 32.40 -5.28
CA GLY A 40 -24.86 33.31 -6.24
C GLY A 40 -25.33 33.15 -7.69
N SER A 41 -26.24 34.03 -8.11
CA SER A 41 -26.72 34.18 -9.48
C SER A 41 -25.66 34.79 -10.41
N SER A 42 -25.47 34.22 -11.60
CA SER A 42 -25.30 34.92 -12.90
C SER A 42 -24.91 33.94 -14.01
N SER A 43 -25.53 34.08 -15.18
CA SER A 43 -25.40 33.23 -16.37
C SER A 43 -23.99 33.23 -17.00
N PRO A 44 -23.63 32.20 -17.80
CA PRO A 44 -22.22 31.88 -18.08
C PRO A 44 -21.64 32.66 -19.27
N ALA A 45 -20.48 33.27 -19.05
CA ALA A 45 -19.56 33.65 -20.13
C ALA A 45 -18.49 32.56 -20.27
N VAL A 46 -18.26 32.12 -21.50
CA VAL A 46 -17.22 31.17 -21.90
C VAL A 46 -15.85 31.77 -21.53
N VAL A 47 -15.14 31.18 -20.59
CA VAL A 47 -13.74 31.51 -20.30
C VAL A 47 -12.90 30.24 -20.20
N ASP A 48 -11.83 30.30 -20.99
CA ASP A 48 -10.76 29.37 -21.26
C ASP A 48 -10.13 28.75 -19.99
N ARG A 49 -10.08 27.41 -19.92
CA ARG A 49 -9.44 26.67 -18.83
C ARG A 49 -7.94 26.58 -19.08
N SER A 50 -7.20 27.59 -18.61
CA SER A 50 -5.76 27.50 -18.41
C SER A 50 -5.42 27.64 -16.92
N ASN A 51 -4.67 26.65 -16.41
CA ASN A 51 -3.86 26.65 -15.19
C ASN A 51 -4.49 27.17 -13.87
N GLU A 52 -5.19 26.30 -13.16
CA GLU A 52 -5.24 26.38 -11.68
C GLU A 52 -4.16 25.48 -11.09
N SER A 53 -3.00 26.07 -10.82
CA SER A 53 -1.96 25.48 -9.99
C SER A 53 -2.49 25.32 -8.56
N ILE A 54 -2.76 24.09 -8.13
CA ILE A 54 -3.02 23.79 -6.72
C ILE A 54 -1.71 24.02 -5.96
N LYS A 55 -1.55 25.22 -5.38
CA LYS A 55 -0.45 25.52 -4.45
C LYS A 55 -0.63 24.65 -3.21
N HIS A 56 0.22 23.64 -3.03
CA HIS A 56 0.36 22.93 -1.77
C HIS A 56 1.10 23.82 -0.76
N ASN A 57 0.45 24.91 -0.31
CA ASN A 57 0.97 25.78 0.73
C ASN A 57 1.01 25.01 2.06
N ILE A 58 2.20 24.54 2.44
CA ILE A 58 2.55 24.36 3.84
C ILE A 58 3.15 25.70 4.25
N GLN A 59 2.38 26.53 4.95
CA GLN A 59 2.99 27.69 5.61
C GLN A 59 4.05 27.18 6.59
N PRO A 60 5.25 27.81 6.65
CA PRO A 60 6.22 27.52 7.68
C PRO A 60 5.76 28.17 8.99
N ALA A 61 4.71 27.60 9.60
CA ALA A 61 4.46 27.78 11.01
C ALA A 61 5.45 26.89 11.75
N SER A 62 6.55 27.54 12.16
CA SER A 62 7.56 27.08 13.11
C SER A 62 6.95 26.46 14.37
N SER A 63 6.47 25.22 14.27
CA SER A 63 6.34 24.32 15.42
C SER A 63 6.98 23.01 15.00
N LYS A 64 8.12 22.70 15.64
CA LYS A 64 8.77 21.38 15.52
C LYS A 64 7.69 20.33 15.80
N TRP A 65 7.50 19.39 14.87
CA TRP A 65 6.51 18.31 15.04
C TRP A 65 6.65 17.65 16.41
N ARG A 66 5.52 17.38 17.08
CA ARG A 66 5.48 16.72 18.39
C ARG A 66 4.58 15.50 18.34
N HIS A 67 5.02 14.41 18.97
CA HIS A 67 4.24 13.19 19.06
C HIS A 67 3.04 13.36 19.98
N ASN A 68 1.85 13.07 19.46
CA ASN A 68 0.61 13.01 20.23
C ASN A 68 0.34 11.53 20.61
N GLN A 69 0.96 11.11 21.72
CA GLN A 69 0.88 9.72 22.18
C GLN A 69 -0.57 9.27 22.44
N THR A 70 -1.41 10.14 23.00
CA THR A 70 -2.83 9.85 23.26
C THR A 70 -3.58 9.53 21.98
N LEU A 71 -3.35 10.30 20.92
CA LEU A 71 -3.97 10.04 19.61
C LEU A 71 -3.45 8.75 18.98
N SER A 72 -2.13 8.49 19.00
CA SER A 72 -1.56 7.24 18.50
C SER A 72 -2.12 6.01 19.22
N LEU A 73 -2.30 6.08 20.55
CA LEU A 73 -2.93 5.00 21.33
C LEU A 73 -4.41 4.80 20.96
N ARG A 74 -5.15 5.88 20.71
CA ARG A 74 -6.54 5.81 20.25
C ARG A 74 -6.65 5.14 18.89
N ILE A 75 -5.83 5.54 17.92
CA ILE A 75 -5.75 4.94 16.58
C ILE A 75 -5.41 3.46 16.70
N ARG A 76 -4.39 3.11 17.50
CA ARG A 76 -3.99 1.73 17.76
C ARG A 76 -5.14 0.88 18.33
N LYS A 77 -5.97 1.44 19.23
CA LYS A 77 -7.16 0.76 19.79
C LYS A 77 -8.27 0.61 18.76
N GLN A 78 -8.47 1.58 17.87
CA GLN A 78 -9.44 1.48 16.78
C GLN A 78 -9.03 0.43 15.75
N ILE A 79 -7.77 0.42 15.32
CA ILE A 79 -7.24 -0.56 14.34
C ILE A 79 -7.33 -1.99 14.88
N LEU A 80 -7.14 -2.20 16.19
CA LEU A 80 -7.29 -3.52 16.82
C LEU A 80 -8.67 -4.16 16.59
N LYS A 81 -9.71 -3.37 16.34
CA LYS A 81 -11.06 -3.89 16.02
C LYS A 81 -11.13 -4.53 14.62
N PHE A 82 -10.17 -4.21 13.74
CA PHE A 82 -10.14 -4.67 12.35
C PHE A 82 -9.10 -5.76 12.13
N LEU A 83 -7.89 -5.59 12.69
CA LEU A 83 -6.77 -6.49 12.46
C LEU A 83 -5.99 -6.81 13.74
N ASP A 84 -5.36 -7.98 13.74
CA ASP A 84 -4.42 -8.45 14.75
C ASP A 84 -3.08 -8.66 14.06
N ALA A 85 -2.11 -7.77 14.30
CA ALA A 85 -0.86 -7.76 13.56
C ALA A 85 -0.04 -9.05 13.75
N GLU A 86 -0.14 -9.73 14.90
CA GLU A 86 0.55 -11.00 15.09
C GLU A 86 -0.07 -12.12 14.24
N LYS A 87 -1.39 -12.12 14.06
CA LYS A 87 -2.09 -13.13 13.24
C LYS A 87 -2.12 -12.78 11.76
N ASP A 88 -2.13 -11.50 11.42
CA ASP A 88 -2.35 -11.05 10.05
C ASP A 88 -1.07 -10.81 9.27
N ILE A 89 0.08 -10.65 9.95
CA ILE A 89 1.37 -10.53 9.28
C ILE A 89 1.69 -11.76 8.43
N SER A 90 1.31 -12.95 8.89
CA SER A 90 1.51 -14.20 8.14
C SER A 90 0.49 -15.27 8.51
N VAL A 91 -0.02 -16.00 7.52
CA VAL A 91 -0.55 -17.35 7.72
C VAL A 91 0.55 -18.26 8.26
N LEU A 92 0.19 -19.23 9.09
CA LEU A 92 1.14 -20.08 9.80
C LEU A 92 1.12 -21.50 9.21
N LYS A 93 2.22 -22.23 9.39
CA LYS A 93 2.34 -23.61 8.89
C LYS A 93 1.25 -24.55 9.42
N GLY A 94 0.70 -24.28 10.60
CA GLY A 94 -0.40 -25.06 11.17
C GLY A 94 -1.79 -24.76 10.57
N THR A 95 -1.94 -23.70 9.77
CA THR A 95 -3.25 -23.28 9.22
C THR A 95 -3.50 -23.75 7.79
N LEU A 96 -2.44 -24.14 7.06
CA LEU A 96 -2.50 -24.56 5.66
C LEU A 96 -1.68 -25.82 5.43
N LYS A 97 -2.06 -26.62 4.44
CA LYS A 97 -1.34 -27.82 3.99
C LYS A 97 -1.14 -27.76 2.47
N PRO A 98 -0.11 -28.45 1.93
CA PRO A 98 0.04 -28.61 0.49
C PRO A 98 -1.23 -29.18 -0.13
N GLY A 99 -1.67 -28.58 -1.24
CA GLY A 99 -2.92 -28.95 -1.93
C GLY A 99 -4.17 -28.21 -1.47
N ASP A 100 -4.15 -27.50 -0.33
CA ASP A 100 -5.27 -26.66 0.09
C ASP A 100 -5.60 -25.61 -0.98
N ILE A 101 -6.90 -25.40 -1.24
CA ILE A 101 -7.38 -24.47 -2.26
C ILE A 101 -7.63 -23.09 -1.64
N ILE A 102 -7.01 -22.07 -2.23
CA ILE A 102 -7.13 -20.67 -1.82
C ILE A 102 -7.70 -19.85 -2.97
N HIS A 103 -8.74 -19.06 -2.70
CA HIS A 103 -9.26 -18.07 -3.64
C HIS A 103 -8.40 -16.81 -3.61
N TYR A 104 -8.10 -16.24 -4.77
CA TYR A 104 -7.41 -14.96 -4.84
C TYR A 104 -8.31 -13.82 -4.35
N ILE A 105 -7.71 -12.84 -3.66
CA ILE A 105 -8.43 -11.71 -3.08
C ILE A 105 -9.02 -10.79 -4.16
N PHE A 106 -8.28 -10.57 -5.25
CA PHE A 106 -8.70 -9.71 -6.37
C PHE A 106 -9.36 -10.46 -7.52
N ASP A 107 -9.08 -11.75 -7.69
CA ASP A 107 -9.60 -12.59 -8.76
C ASP A 107 -10.42 -13.73 -8.16
N ARG A 108 -11.59 -13.41 -7.59
CA ARG A 108 -12.36 -14.34 -6.73
C ARG A 108 -12.77 -15.64 -7.41
N ASP A 109 -12.99 -15.60 -8.72
CA ASP A 109 -13.34 -16.75 -9.54
C ASP A 109 -12.13 -17.65 -9.86
N SER A 110 -10.93 -17.20 -9.50
CA SER A 110 -9.68 -17.94 -9.67
C SER A 110 -9.16 -18.46 -8.35
N THR A 111 -8.56 -19.65 -8.39
CA THR A 111 -7.98 -20.33 -7.23
C THR A 111 -6.52 -20.69 -7.44
N MET A 112 -5.84 -21.03 -6.35
CA MET A 112 -4.56 -21.71 -6.36
C MET A 112 -4.52 -22.81 -5.32
N ASN A 113 -3.70 -23.82 -5.60
CA ASN A 113 -3.33 -24.81 -4.60
C ASN A 113 -2.10 -24.30 -3.86
N VAL A 114 -2.06 -24.49 -2.55
CA VAL A 114 -0.86 -24.27 -1.74
C VAL A 114 0.24 -25.22 -2.23
N SER A 115 1.34 -24.66 -2.75
CA SER A 115 2.49 -25.44 -3.21
C SER A 115 3.31 -25.96 -2.03
N GLN A 116 4.11 -27.00 -2.29
CA GLN A 116 5.07 -27.52 -1.30
C GLN A 116 6.06 -26.43 -0.89
N ASN A 117 6.59 -25.67 -1.85
CA ASN A 117 7.54 -24.58 -1.61
C ASN A 117 6.93 -23.49 -0.71
N LEU A 118 5.69 -23.05 -0.99
CA LEU A 118 5.00 -22.07 -0.14
C LEU A 118 4.81 -22.62 1.27
N TYR A 119 4.35 -23.87 1.42
CA TYR A 119 4.16 -24.51 2.72
C TYR A 119 5.47 -24.65 3.52
N GLU A 120 6.59 -24.97 2.85
CA GLU A 120 7.91 -25.04 3.46
C GLU A 120 8.35 -23.72 4.07
N LEU A 121 8.04 -22.62 3.39
CA LEU A 121 8.36 -21.25 3.80
C LEU A 121 7.33 -20.63 4.76
N LEU A 122 6.22 -21.31 5.09
CA LEU A 122 5.30 -20.80 6.10
C LEU A 122 5.95 -20.79 7.49
N PRO A 123 5.90 -19.67 8.24
CA PRO A 123 6.45 -19.62 9.57
C PRO A 123 5.62 -20.49 10.54
N ARG A 124 6.32 -21.15 11.48
CA ARG A 124 5.66 -21.92 12.55
C ARG A 124 5.03 -21.02 13.61
N THR A 125 5.64 -19.86 13.85
CA THR A 125 5.19 -18.84 14.81
C THR A 125 5.20 -17.48 14.15
N SER A 126 4.31 -16.59 14.55
CA SER A 126 4.26 -15.24 14.00
C SER A 126 5.63 -14.54 14.06
N PRO A 127 6.11 -13.96 12.95
CA PRO A 127 7.33 -13.14 12.94
C PRO A 127 7.29 -11.93 13.88
N LEU A 128 6.10 -11.51 14.29
CA LEU A 128 5.86 -10.38 15.20
C LEU A 128 5.40 -10.82 16.60
N LYS A 129 5.46 -12.11 16.92
CA LYS A 129 5.04 -12.62 18.24
C LYS A 129 5.79 -11.91 19.36
N ASN A 130 5.06 -11.27 20.27
CA ASN A 130 5.60 -10.52 21.40
C ASN A 130 6.63 -9.44 20.97
N LYS A 131 6.50 -8.88 19.76
CA LYS A 131 7.38 -7.81 19.28
C LYS A 131 6.71 -6.46 19.48
N HIS A 132 7.47 -5.55 20.06
CA HIS A 132 7.10 -4.16 20.22
C HIS A 132 8.35 -3.29 20.06
N PHE A 133 8.26 -2.22 19.27
CA PHE A 133 9.38 -1.34 18.94
C PHE A 133 9.10 0.09 19.38
N GLY A 134 10.15 0.80 19.80
CA GLY A 134 10.06 2.21 20.21
C GLY A 134 9.73 3.10 19.01
N THR A 135 10.61 3.11 18.02
CA THR A 135 10.43 3.89 16.79
C THR A 135 10.49 2.98 15.57
N CYS A 136 9.61 3.23 14.60
CA CYS A 136 9.60 2.54 13.33
C CYS A 136 9.67 3.52 12.17
N ALA A 137 10.59 3.29 11.24
CA ALA A 137 10.63 3.97 9.96
C ALA A 137 9.90 3.12 8.91
N ILE A 138 9.01 3.74 8.14
CA ILE A 138 8.40 3.13 6.96
C ILE A 138 8.86 3.93 5.76
N VAL A 139 9.61 3.26 4.89
CA VAL A 139 10.24 3.87 3.72
C VAL A 139 9.44 3.47 2.48
N GLY A 140 8.69 4.44 1.96
CA GLY A 140 8.09 4.39 0.64
C GLY A 140 9.13 4.63 -0.45
N ASN A 141 8.70 4.52 -1.71
CA ASN A 141 9.63 4.46 -2.83
C ASN A 141 9.79 5.77 -3.59
N SER A 142 9.11 6.85 -3.17
CA SER A 142 9.06 8.10 -3.93
C SER A 142 10.45 8.70 -4.18
N GLY A 143 10.63 9.31 -5.35
CA GLY A 143 11.83 10.05 -5.71
C GLY A 143 12.11 11.28 -4.85
N VAL A 144 11.16 11.69 -3.99
CA VAL A 144 11.36 12.79 -3.03
C VAL A 144 12.50 12.51 -2.04
N LEU A 145 12.92 11.24 -1.91
CA LEU A 145 14.05 10.85 -1.07
C LEU A 145 15.41 11.23 -1.68
N LEU A 146 15.51 11.44 -2.99
CA LEU A 146 16.79 11.75 -3.63
C LEU A 146 17.36 13.07 -3.09
N ASN A 147 18.62 13.03 -2.66
CA ASN A 147 19.34 14.13 -2.02
C ASN A 147 18.75 14.63 -0.69
N SER A 148 17.94 13.79 -0.02
CA SER A 148 17.34 14.13 1.27
C SER A 148 18.33 14.00 2.44
N GLY A 149 19.37 13.17 2.31
CA GLY A 149 20.29 12.86 3.41
C GLY A 149 19.64 12.09 4.57
N CYS A 150 18.44 11.53 4.38
CA CYS A 150 17.68 10.88 5.44
C CYS A 150 18.21 9.51 5.88
N GLY A 151 19.24 8.96 5.23
CA GLY A 151 19.68 7.58 5.45
C GLY A 151 20.08 7.29 6.90
N GLN A 152 20.83 8.19 7.53
CA GLN A 152 21.24 8.04 8.92
C GLN A 152 20.05 8.12 9.89
N GLU A 153 19.09 9.03 9.66
CA GLU A 153 17.88 9.15 10.48
C GLU A 153 17.03 7.87 10.36
N ILE A 154 16.88 7.34 9.14
CA ILE A 154 16.14 6.09 8.89
C ILE A 154 16.78 4.93 9.65
N ASP A 155 18.10 4.75 9.54
CA ASP A 155 18.83 3.62 10.14
C ASP A 155 18.86 3.68 11.68
N ALA A 156 18.67 4.86 12.27
CA ALA A 156 18.57 5.04 13.72
C ALA A 156 17.27 4.49 14.35
N HIS A 157 16.24 4.20 13.54
CA HIS A 157 14.98 3.67 14.06
C HIS A 157 15.13 2.23 14.58
N SER A 158 14.34 1.85 15.59
CA SER A 158 14.39 0.48 16.14
C SER A 158 14.02 -0.58 15.10
N PHE A 159 13.09 -0.26 14.19
CA PHE A 159 12.61 -1.18 13.15
C PHE A 159 12.34 -0.43 11.83
N VAL A 160 12.86 -0.94 10.70
CA VAL A 160 12.74 -0.32 9.38
C VAL A 160 11.93 -1.22 8.44
N ILE A 161 10.83 -0.67 7.92
CA ILE A 161 9.92 -1.31 6.97
C ILE A 161 10.12 -0.70 5.59
N ARG A 162 10.42 -1.52 4.59
CA ARG A 162 10.62 -1.10 3.20
C ARG A 162 9.59 -1.70 2.26
N CYS A 163 9.36 -1.01 1.14
CA CYS A 163 8.34 -1.40 0.17
C CYS A 163 8.94 -2.04 -1.09
N ASN A 164 8.41 -3.19 -1.50
CA ASN A 164 8.55 -3.76 -2.84
C ASN A 164 10.00 -4.06 -3.28
N LEU A 165 10.84 -4.62 -2.41
CA LEU A 165 12.27 -4.92 -2.65
C LEU A 165 13.05 -3.75 -3.29
N ALA A 166 12.73 -2.51 -2.90
CA ALA A 166 13.42 -1.35 -3.41
C ALA A 166 14.94 -1.42 -3.09
N PRO A 167 15.81 -1.00 -4.03
CA PRO A 167 17.25 -0.97 -3.80
C PRO A 167 17.64 0.02 -2.71
N VAL A 168 18.70 -0.30 -1.96
CA VAL A 168 19.19 0.53 -0.85
C VAL A 168 20.68 0.86 -0.95
N GLN A 169 21.51 -0.05 -1.49
CA GLN A 169 22.97 0.08 -1.45
C GLN A 169 23.46 1.34 -2.16
N GLU A 170 22.91 1.59 -3.35
CA GLU A 170 23.26 2.70 -4.23
C GLU A 170 22.66 4.04 -3.75
N TYR A 171 21.71 3.99 -2.82
CA TYR A 171 20.93 5.13 -2.31
C TYR A 171 21.11 5.34 -0.80
N ALA A 172 22.09 4.68 -0.19
CA ALA A 172 22.24 4.56 1.26
C ALA A 172 22.25 5.91 1.99
N ARG A 173 22.85 6.94 1.38
CA ARG A 173 22.86 8.32 1.92
C ARG A 173 21.46 8.86 2.17
N ASP A 174 20.51 8.53 1.30
CA ASP A 174 19.17 9.08 1.30
C ASP A 174 18.15 8.15 1.96
N VAL A 175 18.32 6.83 1.78
CA VAL A 175 17.31 5.85 2.19
C VAL A 175 17.78 4.91 3.29
N GLY A 176 19.06 4.95 3.68
CA GLY A 176 19.64 4.06 4.69
C GLY A 176 19.84 2.63 4.19
N LEU A 177 20.56 1.82 4.96
CA LEU A 177 20.81 0.40 4.66
C LEU A 177 19.95 -0.55 5.50
N LYS A 178 19.55 -0.14 6.71
CA LYS A 178 18.84 -0.99 7.65
C LYS A 178 17.51 -1.42 7.06
N THR A 179 17.23 -2.72 7.15
CA THR A 179 15.97 -3.32 6.71
C THR A 179 15.64 -4.41 7.72
N ASP A 180 14.47 -4.35 8.33
CA ASP A 180 13.98 -5.39 9.24
C ASP A 180 12.79 -6.15 8.65
N LEU A 181 11.98 -5.44 7.86
CA LEU A 181 10.91 -6.00 7.05
C LEU A 181 10.92 -5.35 5.67
N VAL A 182 10.82 -6.15 4.62
CA VAL A 182 10.60 -5.66 3.25
C VAL A 182 9.46 -6.42 2.61
N THR A 183 8.58 -5.70 1.95
CA THR A 183 7.50 -6.31 1.17
C THR A 183 8.00 -6.66 -0.24
N MET A 184 7.41 -7.68 -0.85
CA MET A 184 7.65 -8.03 -2.25
C MET A 184 6.32 -8.28 -2.94
N ASN A 185 5.70 -7.23 -3.47
CA ASN A 185 4.57 -7.43 -4.39
C ASN A 185 5.06 -8.25 -5.61
N PRO A 186 4.32 -9.29 -6.06
CA PRO A 186 4.76 -10.13 -7.18
C PRO A 186 5.11 -9.35 -8.44
N SER A 187 4.42 -8.24 -8.73
CA SER A 187 4.71 -7.36 -9.88
C SER A 187 6.12 -6.76 -9.88
N VAL A 188 6.86 -6.80 -8.76
CA VAL A 188 8.26 -6.37 -8.71
C VAL A 188 9.14 -7.30 -9.53
N ILE A 189 8.83 -8.60 -9.58
CA ILE A 189 9.62 -9.58 -10.34
C ILE A 189 9.58 -9.27 -11.83
N GLN A 190 8.41 -8.90 -12.35
CA GLN A 190 8.28 -8.42 -13.72
C GLN A 190 9.04 -7.11 -13.96
N ARG A 191 8.81 -6.12 -13.10
CA ARG A 191 9.25 -4.73 -13.34
C ARG A 191 10.73 -4.49 -13.11
N ALA A 192 11.32 -5.15 -12.11
CA ALA A 192 12.69 -4.90 -11.69
C ALA A 192 13.64 -6.07 -12.03
N PHE A 193 13.09 -7.24 -12.36
CA PHE A 193 13.84 -8.47 -12.61
C PHE A 193 13.38 -9.20 -13.88
N GLU A 194 12.67 -8.51 -14.78
CA GLU A 194 12.22 -9.01 -16.10
C GLU A 194 11.69 -10.45 -16.09
N ASP A 195 10.86 -10.81 -15.11
CA ASP A 195 10.30 -12.17 -14.99
C ASP A 195 11.34 -13.30 -15.03
N LEU A 196 12.58 -12.99 -14.63
CA LEU A 196 13.70 -13.92 -14.56
C LEU A 196 13.98 -14.64 -15.89
N VAL A 197 13.72 -13.96 -17.02
CA VAL A 197 13.86 -14.51 -18.39
C VAL A 197 15.24 -15.11 -18.68
N ASN A 198 16.28 -14.66 -17.97
CA ASN A 198 17.64 -15.18 -18.11
C ASN A 198 18.38 -15.25 -16.76
N ALA A 199 19.57 -15.86 -16.79
CA ALA A 199 20.39 -16.08 -15.60
C ALA A 199 20.81 -14.76 -14.92
N THR A 200 21.06 -13.70 -15.69
CA THR A 200 21.46 -12.38 -15.15
C THR A 200 20.39 -11.80 -14.23
N TRP A 201 19.12 -11.84 -14.64
CA TRP A 201 18.02 -11.33 -13.82
C TRP A 201 17.76 -12.18 -12.59
N ARG A 202 17.91 -13.50 -12.72
CA ARG A 202 17.85 -14.44 -11.61
C ARG A 202 18.93 -14.14 -10.57
N GLU A 203 20.17 -13.95 -11.02
CA GLU A 203 21.30 -13.63 -10.16
C GLU A 203 21.11 -12.26 -9.47
N LYS A 204 20.61 -11.26 -10.20
CA LYS A 204 20.29 -9.94 -9.62
C LYS A 204 19.24 -10.03 -8.52
N LEU A 205 18.19 -10.83 -8.71
CA LEU A 205 17.19 -11.08 -7.66
C LEU A 205 17.81 -11.83 -6.48
N LEU A 206 18.62 -12.85 -6.74
CA LEU A 206 19.27 -13.64 -5.71
C LEU A 206 20.19 -12.78 -4.83
N GLN A 207 20.98 -11.88 -5.45
CA GLN A 207 21.78 -10.89 -4.73
C GLN A 207 20.92 -9.96 -3.87
N ARG A 208 19.79 -9.47 -4.41
CA ARG A 208 18.82 -8.65 -3.63
C ARG A 208 18.25 -9.43 -2.45
N LEU A 209 18.00 -10.72 -2.59
CA LEU A 209 17.49 -11.57 -1.53
C LEU A 209 18.56 -11.86 -0.47
N HIS A 210 19.81 -12.13 -0.86
CA HIS A 210 20.92 -12.33 0.06
C HIS A 210 21.22 -11.08 0.90
N SER A 211 21.08 -9.88 0.34
CA SER A 211 21.30 -8.63 1.10
C SER A 211 20.31 -8.42 2.25
N LEU A 212 19.20 -9.17 2.30
CA LEU A 212 18.20 -9.05 3.36
C LEU A 212 18.63 -9.68 4.68
N ASN A 213 19.52 -10.67 4.65
CA ASN A 213 20.21 -11.27 5.80
C ASN A 213 19.42 -11.30 7.13
N GLY A 214 18.40 -12.15 7.23
CA GLY A 214 17.58 -12.35 8.43
C GLY A 214 16.37 -11.40 8.56
N SER A 215 16.20 -10.45 7.63
CA SER A 215 15.00 -9.62 7.52
C SER A 215 13.74 -10.45 7.27
N ILE A 216 12.58 -9.86 7.58
CA ILE A 216 11.29 -10.41 7.18
C ILE A 216 11.05 -10.09 5.70
N LEU A 217 10.89 -11.12 4.87
CA LEU A 217 10.44 -10.98 3.49
C LEU A 217 8.93 -11.23 3.44
N TRP A 218 8.15 -10.17 3.26
CA TRP A 218 6.70 -10.21 3.29
C TRP A 218 6.13 -10.32 1.87
N ILE A 219 5.54 -11.46 1.52
CA ILE A 219 5.11 -11.83 0.17
C ILE A 219 3.58 -11.99 0.14
N PRO A 220 2.82 -11.06 -0.47
CA PRO A 220 1.37 -11.15 -0.60
C PRO A 220 0.97 -12.14 -1.71
N ALA A 221 1.17 -13.44 -1.44
CA ALA A 221 1.00 -14.53 -2.41
C ALA A 221 -0.44 -14.72 -2.92
N PHE A 222 -1.43 -14.34 -2.13
CA PHE A 222 -2.84 -14.65 -2.38
C PHE A 222 -3.63 -13.51 -3.02
N MET A 223 -2.96 -12.48 -3.54
CA MET A 223 -3.63 -11.26 -4.00
C MET A 223 -4.31 -11.43 -5.36
N ALA A 224 -3.58 -11.90 -6.37
CA ALA A 224 -4.05 -11.98 -7.75
C ALA A 224 -3.40 -13.17 -8.49
N ARG A 225 -4.15 -13.77 -9.41
CA ARG A 225 -3.73 -14.92 -10.23
C ARG A 225 -2.45 -14.64 -11.01
N GLY A 226 -2.32 -13.44 -11.56
CA GLY A 226 -1.14 -13.02 -12.31
C GLY A 226 0.16 -13.00 -11.47
N GLY A 227 0.08 -13.06 -10.14
CA GLY A 227 1.24 -13.12 -9.27
C GLY A 227 1.77 -14.54 -9.01
N LYS A 228 1.01 -15.60 -9.33
CA LYS A 228 1.28 -16.97 -8.90
C LYS A 228 2.69 -17.46 -9.23
N GLU A 229 3.07 -17.40 -10.50
CA GLU A 229 4.36 -17.94 -10.98
C GLU A 229 5.53 -17.18 -10.37
N ARG A 230 5.43 -15.85 -10.28
CA ARG A 230 6.46 -14.99 -9.70
C ARG A 230 6.70 -15.28 -8.22
N VAL A 231 5.63 -15.56 -7.47
CA VAL A 231 5.74 -16.00 -6.08
C VAL A 231 6.44 -17.35 -6.00
N GLU A 232 6.06 -18.30 -6.85
CA GLU A 232 6.64 -19.64 -6.87
C GLU A 232 8.14 -19.61 -7.23
N TRP A 233 8.56 -18.82 -8.23
CA TRP A 233 9.97 -18.66 -8.57
C TRP A 233 10.79 -18.09 -7.42
N VAL A 234 10.26 -17.09 -6.70
CA VAL A 234 10.94 -16.52 -5.53
C VAL A 234 11.06 -17.56 -4.42
N ASN A 235 9.98 -18.30 -4.14
CA ASN A 235 9.99 -19.35 -3.13
C ASN A 235 11.02 -20.44 -3.48
N GLU A 236 11.06 -20.89 -4.73
CA GLU A 236 12.03 -21.88 -5.21
C GLU A 236 13.47 -21.38 -5.04
N LEU A 237 13.75 -20.12 -5.41
CA LEU A 237 15.08 -19.54 -5.23
C LEU A 237 15.51 -19.49 -3.76
N ILE A 238 14.60 -19.09 -2.86
CA ILE A 238 14.89 -19.03 -1.42
C ILE A 238 15.27 -20.41 -0.89
N LEU A 239 14.50 -21.44 -1.24
CA LEU A 239 14.72 -22.81 -0.79
C LEU A 239 16.00 -23.39 -1.39
N LYS A 240 16.15 -23.30 -2.72
CA LYS A 240 17.28 -23.86 -3.46
C LYS A 240 18.62 -23.28 -3.03
N HIS A 241 18.67 -21.97 -2.79
CA HIS A 241 19.90 -21.26 -2.43
C HIS A 241 20.05 -21.02 -0.92
N HIS A 242 19.15 -21.58 -0.10
CA HIS A 242 19.18 -21.44 1.36
C HIS A 242 19.30 -19.98 1.81
N VAL A 243 18.54 -19.09 1.15
CA VAL A 243 18.62 -17.65 1.42
C VAL A 243 18.19 -17.39 2.86
N ASN A 244 19.03 -16.69 3.63
CA ASN A 244 18.74 -16.29 5.00
C ASN A 244 17.68 -15.17 5.06
N VAL A 245 16.40 -15.53 4.98
CA VAL A 245 15.25 -14.64 5.14
C VAL A 245 14.16 -15.29 5.99
N ARG A 246 13.39 -14.47 6.72
CA ARG A 246 12.18 -14.93 7.42
C ARG A 246 10.97 -14.59 6.56
N THR A 247 10.40 -15.58 5.89
CA THR A 247 9.23 -15.38 5.03
C THR A 247 7.95 -15.15 5.84
N ALA A 248 7.10 -14.27 5.32
CA ALA A 248 5.78 -13.97 5.88
C ALA A 248 4.78 -13.81 4.72
N TYR A 249 3.64 -14.49 4.80
CA TYR A 249 2.60 -14.48 3.78
C TYR A 249 1.29 -13.99 4.40
N PRO A 250 0.87 -12.74 4.17
CA PRO A 250 -0.22 -12.13 4.93
C PRO A 250 -1.51 -12.92 4.90
N SER A 251 -2.30 -12.76 5.96
CA SER A 251 -3.61 -13.38 6.03
C SER A 251 -4.53 -12.88 4.90
N LEU A 252 -5.43 -13.74 4.45
CA LEU A 252 -6.39 -13.45 3.38
C LEU A 252 -7.33 -12.29 3.71
N ARG A 253 -7.48 -11.95 5.00
CA ARG A 253 -8.35 -10.87 5.47
C ARG A 253 -7.64 -9.53 5.64
N LEU A 254 -6.30 -9.50 5.72
CA LEU A 254 -5.55 -8.29 6.12
C LEU A 254 -5.89 -7.08 5.25
N LEU A 255 -5.92 -7.27 3.92
CA LEU A 255 -6.23 -6.18 3.00
C LEU A 255 -7.65 -5.62 3.22
N HIS A 256 -8.63 -6.50 3.39
CA HIS A 256 -10.01 -6.10 3.65
C HIS A 256 -10.16 -5.42 5.01
N ALA A 257 -9.45 -5.89 6.03
CA ALA A 257 -9.43 -5.27 7.36
C ALA A 257 -8.84 -3.85 7.31
N VAL A 258 -7.70 -3.66 6.64
CA VAL A 258 -7.11 -2.33 6.46
C VAL A 258 -8.04 -1.43 5.68
N ARG A 259 -8.59 -1.88 4.56
CA ARG A 259 -9.58 -1.11 3.79
C ARG A 259 -10.78 -0.72 4.65
N GLY A 260 -11.33 -1.66 5.42
CA GLY A 260 -12.48 -1.41 6.31
C GLY A 260 -12.22 -0.34 7.36
N TYR A 261 -11.02 -0.34 7.96
CA TYR A 261 -10.62 0.71 8.90
C TYR A 261 -10.62 2.09 8.24
N TRP A 262 -9.97 2.24 7.09
CA TRP A 262 -9.89 3.53 6.38
C TRP A 262 -11.26 4.02 5.90
N LEU A 263 -12.09 3.12 5.39
CA LEU A 263 -13.47 3.45 5.02
C LEU A 263 -14.31 3.94 6.19
N THR A 264 -14.20 3.29 7.36
CA THR A 264 -14.90 3.70 8.58
C THR A 264 -14.48 5.11 9.02
N ASN A 265 -13.23 5.48 8.73
CA ASN A 265 -12.67 6.81 9.01
C ASN A 265 -12.77 7.76 7.80
N LYS A 266 -13.75 7.55 6.91
CA LYS A 266 -14.09 8.44 5.78
C LYS A 266 -12.97 8.63 4.74
N VAL A 267 -12.05 7.68 4.66
CA VAL A 267 -11.01 7.61 3.63
C VAL A 267 -11.43 6.57 2.59
N HIS A 268 -12.08 7.04 1.52
CA HIS A 268 -12.71 6.23 0.49
C HIS A 268 -11.71 5.67 -0.54
N ILE A 269 -10.84 4.77 -0.09
CA ILE A 269 -9.85 4.09 -0.95
C ILE A 269 -10.40 2.78 -1.52
N LYS A 270 -10.23 2.60 -2.84
CA LYS A 270 -10.60 1.33 -3.51
C LYS A 270 -9.68 0.20 -3.07
N ARG A 271 -8.36 0.43 -3.13
CA ARG A 271 -7.32 -0.52 -2.70
C ARG A 271 -6.17 0.23 -2.03
N PRO A 272 -5.85 -0.06 -0.76
CA PRO A 272 -4.72 0.57 -0.08
C PRO A 272 -3.40 0.26 -0.81
N THR A 273 -2.50 1.24 -0.89
CA THR A 273 -1.12 0.97 -1.30
C THR A 273 -0.39 0.10 -0.27
N THR A 274 0.74 -0.50 -0.68
CA THR A 274 1.65 -1.18 0.25
C THR A 274 2.09 -0.26 1.39
N GLY A 275 2.34 1.02 1.13
CA GLY A 275 2.75 1.98 2.15
C GLY A 275 1.67 2.19 3.23
N LEU A 276 0.42 2.41 2.81
CA LEU A 276 -0.71 2.56 3.74
C LEU A 276 -1.00 1.26 4.51
N LEU A 277 -0.88 0.11 3.84
CA LEU A 277 -1.00 -1.19 4.47
C LEU A 277 0.05 -1.37 5.58
N MET A 278 1.32 -1.07 5.29
CA MET A 278 2.42 -1.18 6.25
C MET A 278 2.27 -0.19 7.42
N TYR A 279 1.85 1.05 7.16
CA TYR A 279 1.52 2.00 8.23
C TYR A 279 0.46 1.44 9.17
N THR A 280 -0.66 0.94 8.61
CA THR A 280 -1.79 0.45 9.39
C THR A 280 -1.37 -0.74 10.26
N LEU A 281 -0.58 -1.68 9.70
CA LEU A 281 -0.04 -2.82 10.43
C LEU A 281 0.94 -2.40 11.53
N ALA A 282 1.84 -1.46 11.25
CA ALA A 282 2.85 -0.95 12.18
C ALA A 282 2.26 -0.28 13.43
N THR A 283 1.07 0.31 13.33
CA THR A 283 0.39 0.92 14.51
C THR A 283 0.22 -0.05 15.68
N ARG A 284 0.20 -1.36 15.40
CA ARG A 284 -0.01 -2.42 16.39
C ARG A 284 1.25 -2.86 17.11
N PHE A 285 2.44 -2.55 16.58
CA PHE A 285 3.72 -2.99 17.15
C PHE A 285 4.78 -1.89 17.27
N CYS A 286 4.49 -0.65 16.87
CA CYS A 286 5.38 0.51 16.96
C CYS A 286 4.80 1.61 17.84
N ASN A 287 5.57 2.18 18.77
CA ASN A 287 5.15 3.33 19.60
C ASN A 287 5.05 4.62 18.80
N GLN A 288 6.08 4.91 17.98
CA GLN A 288 6.11 6.06 17.10
C GLN A 288 6.44 5.61 15.68
N ILE A 289 5.76 6.21 14.70
CA ILE A 289 5.90 5.86 13.29
C ILE A 289 6.34 7.08 12.50
N TYR A 290 7.38 6.88 11.71
CA TYR A 290 8.02 7.86 10.87
C TYR A 290 7.91 7.39 9.42
N LEU A 291 7.41 8.25 8.55
CA LEU A 291 7.19 7.97 7.15
C LEU A 291 8.18 8.76 6.29
N TYR A 292 8.89 8.05 5.42
CA TYR A 292 9.86 8.61 4.48
C TYR A 292 9.48 8.18 3.06
N GLY A 293 9.59 9.06 2.07
CA GLY A 293 9.30 8.69 0.67
C GLY A 293 7.81 8.47 0.36
N PHE A 294 6.93 9.07 1.16
CA PHE A 294 5.48 9.12 0.93
C PHE A 294 5.13 10.43 0.21
N TRP A 295 5.41 10.50 -1.09
CA TRP A 295 5.10 11.67 -1.92
C TRP A 295 4.59 11.21 -3.29
N PRO A 296 3.27 11.23 -3.52
CA PRO A 296 2.67 10.81 -4.78
C PRO A 296 2.38 12.03 -5.65
N PHE A 297 3.35 12.89 -5.91
CA PHE A 297 3.17 14.03 -6.81
C PHE A 297 4.42 14.23 -7.68
N PRO A 298 4.26 14.60 -8.96
CA PRO A 298 5.36 14.75 -9.91
C PRO A 298 6.24 15.97 -9.66
N LEU A 299 5.82 16.87 -8.77
CA LEU A 299 6.53 18.09 -8.40
C LEU A 299 6.68 18.14 -6.89
N ASP A 300 7.77 18.70 -6.39
CA ASP A 300 7.96 19.01 -4.96
C ASP A 300 7.33 20.36 -4.58
N GLN A 301 7.55 20.80 -3.33
CA GLN A 301 7.05 22.09 -2.83
C GLN A 301 7.66 23.31 -3.58
N ASN A 302 8.85 23.14 -4.15
CA ASN A 302 9.60 24.15 -4.89
C ASN A 302 9.38 24.04 -6.41
N GLN A 303 8.40 23.25 -6.85
CA GLN A 303 8.09 22.97 -8.27
C GLN A 303 9.21 22.23 -9.03
N ASN A 304 10.14 21.58 -8.34
CA ASN A 304 11.13 20.73 -8.98
C ASN A 304 10.50 19.37 -9.36
N PRO A 305 10.89 18.77 -10.50
CA PRO A 305 10.44 17.43 -10.88
C PRO A 305 10.87 16.36 -9.87
N VAL A 306 9.91 15.54 -9.44
CA VAL A 306 10.13 14.40 -8.54
C VAL A 306 9.90 13.12 -9.31
N LYS A 307 10.91 12.23 -9.35
CA LYS A 307 10.75 10.89 -9.95
C LYS A 307 9.69 10.09 -9.19
N TYR A 308 8.96 9.22 -9.90
CA TYR A 308 7.96 8.37 -9.28
C TYR A 308 8.59 7.42 -8.25
N HIS A 309 9.71 6.79 -8.61
CA HIS A 309 10.58 6.12 -7.66
C HIS A 309 11.97 6.72 -7.62
N TYR A 310 12.66 6.60 -6.48
CA TYR A 310 14.04 7.08 -6.36
C TYR A 310 15.04 6.26 -7.18
N TYR A 311 14.67 5.05 -7.64
CA TYR A 311 15.61 4.09 -8.20
C TYR A 311 15.34 3.64 -9.65
N ASP A 312 14.21 4.01 -10.24
CA ASP A 312 13.86 3.59 -11.60
C ASP A 312 13.38 4.75 -12.47
N SER A 313 13.02 4.43 -13.70
CA SER A 313 12.53 5.37 -14.71
C SER A 313 10.99 5.34 -14.85
N LEU A 314 10.27 4.66 -13.94
CA LEU A 314 8.82 4.58 -14.01
C LEU A 314 8.21 5.97 -13.91
N LYS A 315 7.11 6.16 -14.62
CA LYS A 315 6.34 7.40 -14.66
C LYS A 315 5.08 7.27 -13.82
N TYR A 316 4.53 8.42 -13.46
CA TYR A 316 3.28 8.53 -12.74
C TYR A 316 2.14 7.94 -13.59
N GLY A 317 1.63 6.78 -13.19
CA GLY A 317 0.51 6.11 -13.86
C GLY A 317 -0.73 5.96 -12.98
N TYR A 318 -0.64 6.28 -11.68
CA TYR A 318 -1.76 6.11 -10.74
C TYR A 318 -2.90 7.11 -10.96
N THR A 319 -2.68 8.17 -11.76
CA THR A 319 -3.70 9.14 -12.14
C THR A 319 -4.62 8.63 -13.24
N SER A 320 -4.29 7.49 -13.89
CA SER A 320 -5.19 6.85 -14.86
C SER A 320 -6.41 6.25 -14.15
N GLN A 321 -7.57 6.24 -14.84
CA GLN A 321 -8.79 5.59 -14.31
C GLN A 321 -8.61 4.08 -14.07
N ALA A 322 -7.62 3.46 -14.72
CA ALA A 322 -7.27 2.05 -14.52
C ALA A 322 -6.49 1.81 -13.21
N SER A 323 -5.94 2.84 -12.59
CA SER A 323 -5.22 2.71 -11.33
C SER A 323 -6.14 2.26 -10.21
N PRO A 324 -5.79 1.20 -9.48
CA PRO A 324 -6.59 0.77 -8.34
C PRO A 324 -6.35 1.60 -7.08
N HIS A 325 -5.34 2.47 -7.08
CA HIS A 325 -4.88 3.22 -5.93
C HIS A 325 -5.22 4.69 -6.04
N THR A 326 -5.65 5.28 -4.93
CA THR A 326 -5.95 6.72 -4.82
C THR A 326 -4.85 7.39 -3.99
N MET A 327 -3.60 7.33 -4.46
CA MET A 327 -2.42 7.74 -3.67
C MET A 327 -2.50 9.19 -3.13
N PRO A 328 -3.01 10.19 -3.88
CA PRO A 328 -3.20 11.54 -3.33
C PRO A 328 -4.14 11.58 -2.12
N LEU A 329 -5.19 10.75 -2.11
CA LEU A 329 -6.12 10.65 -0.98
C LEU A 329 -5.45 9.99 0.22
N GLU A 330 -4.66 8.94 0.00
CA GLU A 330 -3.86 8.32 1.07
C GLU A 330 -2.88 9.31 1.68
N PHE A 331 -2.17 10.07 0.84
CA PHE A 331 -1.25 11.12 1.29
C PHE A 331 -1.98 12.19 2.10
N LYS A 332 -3.15 12.68 1.65
CA LYS A 332 -3.96 13.65 2.40
C LYS A 332 -4.31 13.12 3.79
N ALA A 333 -4.70 11.86 3.91
CA ALA A 333 -5.01 11.22 5.19
C ALA A 333 -3.76 11.13 6.09
N LEU A 334 -2.63 10.66 5.55
CA LEU A 334 -1.37 10.57 6.30
C LEU A 334 -0.84 11.95 6.72
N LYS A 335 -0.99 12.96 5.88
CA LYS A 335 -0.64 14.36 6.19
C LYS A 335 -1.50 14.90 7.32
N SER A 336 -2.81 14.64 7.31
CA SER A 336 -3.68 15.05 8.42
C SER A 336 -3.29 14.38 9.74
N LEU A 337 -2.88 13.10 9.70
CA LEU A 337 -2.35 12.40 10.87
C LEU A 337 -1.01 12.97 11.34
N HIS A 338 -0.19 13.45 10.41
CA HIS A 338 1.05 14.16 10.74
C HIS A 338 0.78 15.47 11.47
N GLU A 339 -0.12 16.30 10.94
CA GLU A 339 -0.52 17.58 11.53
C GLU A 339 -1.10 17.41 12.96
N GLN A 340 -1.75 16.28 13.24
CA GLN A 340 -2.29 15.94 14.56
C GLN A 340 -1.28 15.25 15.50
N GLY A 341 -0.05 14.99 15.04
CA GLY A 341 1.00 14.35 15.83
C GLY A 341 0.91 12.83 15.95
N ALA A 342 0.06 12.15 15.19
CA ALA A 342 -0.12 10.69 15.28
C ALA A 342 1.02 9.89 14.62
N LEU A 343 1.67 10.48 13.62
CA LEU A 343 2.85 9.98 12.89
C LEU A 343 3.72 11.16 12.46
N LYS A 344 5.01 10.95 12.18
CA LYS A 344 5.85 11.98 11.52
C LYS A 344 5.92 11.65 10.03
N LEU A 345 5.51 12.58 9.17
CA LEU A 345 5.65 12.46 7.72
C LEU A 345 6.78 13.38 7.28
N THR A 346 7.91 12.79 6.89
CA THR A 346 9.08 13.53 6.43
C THR A 346 9.00 13.73 4.91
N VAL A 347 8.93 14.99 4.49
CA VAL A 347 8.97 15.41 3.08
C VAL A 347 10.14 16.38 2.95
N GLY A 348 11.12 16.03 2.12
CA GLY A 348 12.33 16.83 1.92
C GLY A 348 13.53 16.32 2.71
N GLN A 349 14.42 17.25 3.08
CA GLN A 349 15.69 16.94 3.74
C GLN A 349 15.50 16.54 5.21
N CYS A 350 16.41 15.69 5.69
CA CYS A 350 16.51 15.37 7.11
C CYS A 350 17.67 16.15 7.75
N ASP A 351 17.48 16.58 8.99
CA ASP A 351 18.47 17.37 9.74
C ASP A 351 19.61 16.50 10.34
N GLY A 352 19.70 15.23 9.96
CA GLY A 352 20.57 14.24 10.59
C GLY A 352 19.99 13.67 11.90
N ALA A 353 20.60 12.61 12.42
CA ALA A 353 20.14 12.00 13.67
C ALA A 353 20.40 12.94 14.86
N THR A 354 19.34 13.44 15.50
CA THR A 354 19.39 14.20 16.77
C THR A 354 19.46 13.28 17.97
#